data_AF-A0A1J5C997-F1
#
_entry.id   AF-A0A1J5C997-F1
#
_cell.length_a   1.000
_cell.length_b   1.000
_cell.length_c   1.000
_cell.angle_alpha   90.00
_cell.angle_beta   90.00
_cell.angle_gamma   90.00
#
_symmetry.space_group_name_H-M   'P 1'
#
loop_
_entity.id
_entity.type
_entity.pdbx_description
1 polymer ?
#
loop_
_entity_poly.entity_id
_entity_poly.type
_entity_poly.pdbx_seq_one_letter_code
_entity_poly.pdbx_strand_id
1 'polypeptide(L)'
;MSDPHHTTDHDAHAAPSASGLKKIATILVLLGLPVLVVGSLVGYYKAQTGGQMASDMSEHAVAMRIQKVGRFQLGAASREPKTGEEVFKAQCTTCHTAGLVGAPKFSDAAAWAPRIATGYEALLNSALKGKGNMAAQGGGAFADFEVGRGVVYMANAAGAKFEEPKAPESAEAAAPGAAASEAK
;
A
#
# COMPACT_ATOMS: atom_id res chain seq x y z
N MET A 1 -100.14 -13.79 -47.15
CA MET A 1 -99.19 -12.67 -47.13
C MET A 1 -99.27 -11.99 -45.77
N SER A 2 -98.13 -11.94 -45.09
CA SER A 2 -97.72 -10.92 -44.12
C SER A 2 -98.34 -10.90 -42.72
N ASP A 3 -97.50 -11.33 -41.78
CA ASP A 3 -97.50 -11.03 -40.34
C ASP A 3 -97.67 -9.54 -40.01
N PRO A 4 -98.30 -9.19 -38.87
CA PRO A 4 -98.18 -7.87 -38.27
C PRO A 4 -96.89 -7.82 -37.44
N HIS A 5 -95.94 -6.98 -37.86
CA HIS A 5 -94.75 -6.71 -37.06
C HIS A 5 -95.12 -6.02 -35.75
N HIS A 6 -94.79 -6.75 -34.68
CA HIS A 6 -94.73 -6.37 -33.27
C HIS A 6 -94.08 -4.98 -33.07
N THR A 7 -94.74 -4.14 -32.28
CA THR A 7 -94.20 -2.92 -31.67
C THR A 7 -93.19 -3.27 -30.57
N THR A 8 -92.45 -2.28 -30.06
CA THR A 8 -91.80 -2.27 -28.72
C THR A 8 -90.61 -3.26 -28.58
N ASP A 9 -89.40 -2.89 -28.17
CA ASP A 9 -89.00 -1.87 -27.21
C ASP A 9 -87.61 -1.29 -27.50
N HIS A 10 -87.46 -0.01 -27.16
CA HIS A 10 -86.18 0.60 -26.84
C HIS A 10 -85.69 0.00 -25.51
N ASP A 11 -84.40 -0.36 -25.45
CA ASP A 11 -83.53 -0.55 -24.27
C ASP A 11 -82.48 -1.63 -24.63
N ALA A 12 -81.20 -1.61 -24.30
CA ALA A 12 -80.41 -0.86 -23.34
C ALA A 12 -78.93 -0.90 -23.74
N HIS A 13 -78.14 0.01 -23.17
CA HIS A 13 -76.68 -0.08 -23.13
C HIS A 13 -76.23 -1.42 -22.51
N ALA A 14 -75.74 -2.35 -23.33
CA ALA A 14 -75.27 -3.65 -22.89
C ALA A 14 -73.90 -3.52 -22.17
N ALA A 15 -73.89 -3.80 -20.86
CA ALA A 15 -72.66 -3.98 -20.10
C ALA A 15 -71.87 -5.19 -20.64
N PRO A 16 -70.53 -5.13 -20.70
CA PRO A 16 -69.73 -6.23 -21.22
C PRO A 16 -69.90 -7.47 -20.36
N SER A 17 -70.35 -8.59 -20.95
CA SER A 17 -70.52 -9.84 -20.24
C SER A 17 -69.18 -10.37 -19.69
N ALA A 18 -69.24 -11.12 -18.60
CA ALA A 18 -68.06 -11.65 -17.89
C ALA A 18 -67.09 -12.48 -18.76
N SER A 19 -67.50 -12.90 -19.96
CA SER A 19 -66.66 -13.59 -20.95
C SER A 19 -65.74 -12.64 -21.73
N GLY A 20 -66.21 -11.43 -22.06
CA GLY A 20 -65.42 -10.41 -22.77
C GLY A 20 -64.28 -9.88 -21.92
N LEU A 21 -64.53 -9.64 -20.64
CA LEU A 21 -63.50 -9.16 -19.70
C LEU A 21 -62.40 -10.20 -19.46
N LYS A 22 -62.75 -11.49 -19.35
CA LYS A 22 -61.78 -12.58 -19.25
C LYS A 22 -60.91 -12.70 -20.50
N LYS A 23 -61.47 -12.54 -21.70
CA LYS A 23 -60.71 -12.58 -22.96
C LYS A 23 -59.75 -11.39 -23.10
N ILE A 24 -60.18 -10.19 -22.72
CA ILE A 24 -59.32 -8.99 -22.73
C ILE A 24 -58.18 -9.14 -21.70
N ALA A 25 -58.49 -9.63 -20.49
CA ALA A 25 -57.46 -9.91 -19.48
C ALA A 25 -56.46 -10.97 -19.96
N THR A 26 -56.91 -12.05 -20.60
CA THR A 26 -56.02 -13.09 -21.15
C THR A 26 -55.13 -12.56 -22.28
N ILE A 27 -55.65 -11.71 -23.18
CA ILE A 27 -54.86 -11.10 -24.27
C ILE A 27 -53.83 -10.12 -23.69
N LEU A 28 -54.21 -9.31 -22.71
CA LEU A 28 -53.30 -8.39 -22.03
C LEU A 28 -52.21 -9.12 -21.24
N VAL A 29 -52.52 -10.27 -20.64
CA VAL A 29 -51.52 -11.10 -19.98
C VAL A 29 -50.60 -11.76 -21.02
N LEU A 30 -51.14 -12.34 -22.09
CA LEU A 30 -50.34 -13.05 -23.10
C LEU A 30 -49.46 -12.14 -23.95
N LEU A 31 -49.86 -10.89 -24.19
CA LEU A 31 -49.05 -9.93 -24.94
C LEU A 31 -48.30 -8.94 -24.03
N GLY A 32 -48.92 -8.51 -22.93
CA GLY A 32 -48.32 -7.57 -22.00
C GLY A 32 -47.25 -8.20 -21.11
N LEU A 33 -47.41 -9.45 -20.66
CA LEU A 33 -46.39 -10.11 -19.83
C LEU A 33 -45.08 -10.32 -20.58
N PRO A 34 -45.05 -10.85 -21.83
CA PRO A 34 -43.81 -10.96 -22.58
C PRO A 34 -43.18 -9.61 -22.90
N VAL A 35 -43.98 -8.59 -23.23
CA VAL A 35 -43.46 -7.24 -23.52
C VAL A 35 -42.85 -6.60 -22.26
N LEU A 36 -43.48 -6.78 -21.09
CA LEU A 36 -42.90 -6.34 -19.82
C LEU A 36 -41.61 -7.10 -19.49
N VAL A 37 -41.58 -8.42 -19.66
CA VAL A 37 -40.38 -9.22 -19.40
C VAL A 37 -39.23 -8.81 -20.33
N VAL A 38 -39.50 -8.63 -21.62
CA VAL A 38 -38.49 -8.16 -22.59
C VAL A 38 -38.06 -6.73 -22.28
N GLY A 39 -38.99 -5.83 -21.95
CA GLY A 39 -38.69 -4.45 -21.55
C GLY A 39 -37.82 -4.38 -20.29
N SER A 40 -38.16 -5.18 -19.27
CA SER A 40 -37.36 -5.33 -18.05
C SER A 40 -35.99 -5.93 -18.32
N LEU A 41 -35.90 -6.93 -19.21
CA LEU A 41 -34.64 -7.56 -19.58
C LEU A 41 -33.72 -6.60 -20.36
N VAL A 42 -34.28 -5.86 -21.33
CA VAL A 42 -33.54 -4.81 -22.07
C VAL A 42 -33.11 -3.69 -21.12
N GLY A 43 -33.96 -3.27 -20.20
CA GLY A 43 -33.61 -2.30 -19.15
C GLY A 43 -32.49 -2.81 -18.25
N TYR A 44 -32.56 -4.08 -17.83
CA TYR A 44 -31.54 -4.76 -17.03
C TYR A 44 -30.20 -4.84 -17.76
N TYR A 45 -30.18 -5.26 -19.03
CA TYR A 45 -28.96 -5.31 -19.84
C TYR A 45 -28.36 -3.91 -20.10
N LYS A 46 -29.20 -2.88 -20.32
CA LYS A 46 -28.73 -1.48 -20.45
C LYS A 46 -28.15 -0.94 -19.15
N ALA A 47 -28.75 -1.25 -18.00
CA ALA A 47 -28.22 -0.88 -16.69
C ALA A 47 -26.89 -1.61 -16.40
N GLN A 48 -26.80 -2.90 -16.75
CA GLN A 48 -25.61 -3.70 -16.54
C GLN A 48 -24.43 -3.27 -17.43
N THR A 49 -24.68 -2.90 -18.70
CA THR A 49 -23.63 -2.46 -19.64
C THR A 49 -23.23 -0.99 -19.46
N GLY A 50 -24.15 -0.11 -19.07
CA GLY A 50 -23.85 1.31 -18.82
C GLY A 50 -23.01 1.56 -17.55
N GLY A 51 -23.16 0.72 -16.53
CA GLY A 51 -22.41 0.85 -15.27
C GLY A 51 -20.94 0.44 -15.37
N GLN A 52 -20.62 -0.60 -16.16
CA GLN A 52 -19.25 -1.13 -16.24
C GLN A 52 -18.33 -0.31 -17.17
N MET A 53 -18.87 0.32 -18.22
CA MET A 53 -18.07 1.14 -19.14
C MET A 53 -17.74 2.54 -18.58
N ALA A 54 -18.63 3.11 -17.75
CA ALA A 54 -18.41 4.41 -17.12
C ALA A 54 -17.39 4.34 -15.98
N SER A 55 -17.30 3.21 -15.27
CA SER A 55 -16.32 3.03 -14.19
C SER A 55 -14.88 2.94 -14.71
N ASP A 56 -14.68 2.36 -15.91
CA ASP A 56 -13.34 2.03 -16.41
C ASP A 56 -12.61 3.24 -17.01
N MET A 57 -13.36 4.24 -17.46
CA MET A 57 -12.88 5.53 -18.01
C MET A 57 -13.20 6.72 -17.10
N SER A 58 -13.50 6.49 -15.83
CA SER A 58 -13.67 7.60 -14.89
C SER A 58 -12.33 8.30 -14.65
N GLU A 59 -12.36 9.63 -14.57
CA GLU A 59 -11.19 10.45 -14.26
C GLU A 59 -10.50 9.98 -12.95
N HIS A 60 -11.31 9.47 -12.00
CA HIS A 60 -10.83 8.86 -10.77
C HIS A 60 -10.05 7.55 -11.00
N ALA A 61 -10.48 6.69 -11.93
CA ALA A 61 -9.75 5.47 -12.30
C ALA A 61 -8.45 5.78 -13.09
N VAL A 62 -8.45 6.83 -13.90
CA VAL A 62 -7.23 7.33 -14.58
C VAL A 62 -6.27 7.95 -13.57
N ALA A 63 -6.76 8.77 -12.63
CA ALA A 63 -5.96 9.39 -11.58
C ALA A 63 -5.32 8.35 -10.66
N MET A 64 -6.01 7.23 -10.36
CA MET A 64 -5.44 6.11 -9.59
C MET A 64 -4.32 5.37 -10.33
N ARG A 65 -4.35 5.33 -11.67
CA ARG A 65 -3.32 4.70 -12.51
C ARG A 65 -2.10 5.62 -12.76
N ILE A 66 -2.28 6.94 -12.64
CA ILE A 66 -1.21 7.95 -12.72
C ILE A 66 -0.65 8.27 -11.31
N GLN A 67 -1.19 7.66 -10.25
CA GLN A 67 -0.58 7.73 -8.91
C GLN A 67 0.88 7.28 -9.01
N LYS A 68 1.75 8.06 -8.38
CA LYS A 68 3.19 7.82 -8.34
C LYS A 68 3.42 6.43 -7.72
N VAL A 69 3.70 5.41 -8.54
CA VAL A 69 4.01 4.03 -8.10
C VAL A 69 5.30 3.91 -7.28
N GLY A 70 5.95 5.03 -6.98
CA GLY A 70 7.08 5.14 -6.08
C GLY A 70 6.78 6.16 -4.98
N ARG A 71 5.97 5.79 -4.00
CA ARG A 71 6.09 6.34 -2.65
C ARG A 71 6.81 5.28 -1.83
N PHE A 72 8.13 5.18 -2.02
CA PHE A 72 8.96 4.50 -1.05
C PHE A 72 8.92 5.37 0.20
N GLN A 73 8.00 5.03 1.11
CA GLN A 73 8.19 5.40 2.50
C GLN A 73 9.44 4.63 2.92
N LEU A 74 10.61 5.30 2.83
CA LEU A 74 11.68 5.05 3.79
C LEU A 74 10.97 5.13 5.12
N GLY A 75 10.73 3.97 5.72
CA GLY A 75 10.22 3.93 7.07
C GLY A 75 11.23 4.63 7.95
N ALA A 76 11.04 5.93 8.17
CA ALA A 76 10.94 6.39 9.55
C ALA A 76 9.67 5.73 10.11
N ALA A 77 9.70 4.40 10.20
CA ALA A 77 8.79 3.68 11.05
C ALA A 77 9.04 4.32 12.40
N SER A 78 7.96 4.79 13.00
CA SER A 78 7.81 5.18 14.38
C SER A 78 8.17 3.99 15.29
N ARG A 79 9.39 3.50 15.14
CA ARG A 79 10.06 2.51 15.96
C ARG A 79 11.02 3.27 16.84
N GLU A 80 10.97 2.95 18.13
CA GLU A 80 11.91 3.48 19.09
C GLU A 80 13.35 3.22 18.58
N PRO A 81 14.22 4.25 18.54
CA PRO A 81 15.59 4.07 18.14
C PRO A 81 16.29 3.08 19.07
N LYS A 82 16.88 2.05 18.48
CA LYS A 82 17.51 0.95 19.20
C LYS A 82 18.78 1.40 19.93
N THR A 83 19.02 0.76 21.05
CA THR A 83 20.26 0.90 21.82
C THR A 83 21.42 0.19 21.11
N GLY A 84 22.66 0.54 21.46
CA GLY A 84 23.84 -0.11 20.87
C GLY A 84 23.90 -1.61 21.13
N GLU A 85 23.45 -2.04 22.31
CA GLU A 85 23.36 -3.45 22.66
C GLU A 85 22.31 -4.21 21.82
N GLU A 86 21.14 -3.61 21.59
CA GLU A 86 20.11 -4.22 20.74
C GLU A 86 20.58 -4.37 19.30
N VAL A 87 21.24 -3.34 18.75
CA VAL A 87 21.84 -3.38 17.40
C VAL A 87 22.90 -4.47 17.34
N PHE A 88 23.77 -4.54 18.35
CA PHE A 88 24.79 -5.56 18.44
C PHE A 88 24.18 -6.97 18.42
N LYS A 89 23.18 -7.22 19.28
CA LYS A 89 22.47 -8.50 19.37
C LYS A 89 21.84 -8.91 18.05
N ALA A 90 21.20 -7.96 17.37
CA ALA A 90 20.44 -8.22 16.16
C ALA A 90 21.33 -8.52 14.94
N GLN A 91 22.45 -7.82 14.74
CA GLN A 91 23.22 -7.91 13.49
C GLN A 91 24.72 -8.16 13.65
N CYS A 92 25.33 -7.77 14.77
CA CYS A 92 26.79 -7.80 14.91
C CYS A 92 27.29 -9.09 15.58
N THR A 93 26.47 -9.73 16.41
CA THR A 93 26.83 -10.92 17.20
C THR A 93 27.33 -12.09 16.37
N THR A 94 26.73 -12.33 15.20
CA THR A 94 27.06 -13.46 14.31
C THR A 94 28.55 -13.53 14.02
N CYS A 95 29.19 -12.39 13.76
CA CYS A 95 30.61 -12.35 13.44
C CYS A 95 31.47 -11.97 14.65
N HIS A 96 31.04 -10.99 15.45
CA HIS A 96 31.89 -10.40 16.48
C HIS A 96 31.89 -11.17 17.81
N THR A 97 30.94 -12.06 18.09
CA THR A 97 30.95 -12.81 19.37
C THR A 97 32.07 -13.84 19.41
N ALA A 98 32.24 -14.59 18.32
CA ALA A 98 33.26 -15.63 18.20
C ALA A 98 34.44 -15.24 17.30
N GLY A 99 34.42 -14.04 16.70
CA GLY A 99 35.48 -13.57 15.82
C GLY A 99 35.53 -14.31 14.47
N LEU A 100 34.37 -14.66 13.92
CA LEU A 100 34.28 -15.37 12.65
C LEU A 100 34.93 -14.56 11.54
N VAL A 101 35.53 -15.25 10.56
CA VAL A 101 36.17 -14.64 9.38
C VAL A 101 37.19 -13.54 9.69
N GLY A 102 37.79 -13.57 10.88
CA GLY A 102 38.77 -12.57 11.35
C GLY A 102 38.16 -11.31 11.94
N ALA A 103 36.87 -11.33 12.29
CA ALA A 103 36.22 -10.21 12.96
C ALA A 103 36.84 -9.97 14.35
N PRO A 104 37.03 -8.70 14.77
CA PRO A 104 37.50 -8.41 16.12
C PRO A 104 36.46 -8.87 17.14
N LYS A 105 36.89 -9.75 18.06
CA LYS A 105 36.00 -10.36 19.04
C LYS A 105 35.46 -9.32 20.02
N PHE A 106 34.19 -9.43 20.39
CA PHE A 106 33.55 -8.57 21.37
C PHE A 106 34.31 -8.66 22.70
N SER A 107 34.54 -7.50 23.34
CA SER A 107 35.30 -7.37 24.59
C SER A 107 36.81 -7.71 24.53
N ASP A 108 37.37 -8.00 23.35
CA ASP A 108 38.82 -8.28 23.21
C ASP A 108 39.64 -6.99 23.13
N ALA A 109 40.13 -6.52 24.27
CA ALA A 109 40.91 -5.28 24.34
C ALA A 109 42.15 -5.29 23.44
N ALA A 110 42.80 -6.44 23.22
CA ALA A 110 44.01 -6.52 22.39
C ALA A 110 43.68 -6.36 20.90
N ALA A 111 42.61 -7.00 20.43
CA ALA A 111 42.15 -6.86 19.05
C ALA A 111 41.55 -5.46 18.76
N TRP A 112 40.98 -4.80 19.77
CA TRP A 112 40.34 -3.50 19.65
C TRP A 112 41.26 -2.31 19.90
N ALA A 113 42.33 -2.42 20.69
CA ALA A 113 43.25 -1.32 20.96
C ALA A 113 43.73 -0.56 19.70
N PRO A 114 44.28 -1.23 18.65
CA PRO A 114 44.71 -0.52 17.43
C PRO A 114 43.55 0.08 16.64
N ARG A 115 42.32 -0.43 16.83
CA ARG A 115 41.11 0.03 16.16
C ARG A 115 40.55 1.26 16.85
N ILE A 116 40.47 1.23 18.18
CA ILE A 116 40.07 2.35 19.03
C ILE A 116 41.02 3.54 18.80
N ALA A 117 42.31 3.29 18.60
CA ALA A 117 43.30 4.32 18.28
C ALA A 117 43.00 5.10 16.97
N THR A 118 42.24 4.52 16.03
CA THR A 118 41.81 5.23 14.81
C THR A 118 40.68 6.24 15.05
N GLY A 119 40.05 6.19 16.23
CA GLY A 119 38.94 7.05 16.61
C GLY A 119 37.58 6.53 16.18
N TYR A 120 36.54 7.09 16.79
CA TYR A 120 35.14 6.70 16.58
C TYR A 120 34.70 6.84 15.10
N GLU A 121 34.98 7.98 14.48
CA GLU A 121 34.55 8.26 13.10
C GLU A 121 35.10 7.25 12.07
N ALA A 122 36.35 6.83 12.23
CA ALA A 122 36.96 5.84 11.35
C ALA A 122 36.33 4.45 11.51
N LEU A 123 35.95 4.09 12.74
CA LEU A 123 35.25 2.84 13.03
C LEU A 123 33.82 2.85 12.49
N LEU A 124 33.10 3.95 12.70
CA LEU A 124 31.77 4.16 12.15
C LEU A 124 31.81 4.07 10.62
N ASN A 125 32.75 4.76 9.97
CA ASN A 125 32.87 4.74 8.52
C ASN A 125 33.13 3.33 7.99
N SER A 126 34.01 2.58 8.67
CA SER A 126 34.30 1.17 8.33
C SER A 126 33.06 0.29 8.50
N ALA A 127 32.21 0.57 9.50
CA ALA A 127 30.98 -0.18 9.73
C ALA A 127 29.89 0.15 8.70
N LEU A 128 29.70 1.43 8.39
CA LEU A 128 28.70 1.89 7.44
C LEU A 128 29.02 1.45 6.01
N LYS A 129 30.28 1.64 5.58
CA LYS A 129 30.71 1.27 4.22
C LYS A 129 31.12 -0.19 4.07
N GLY A 130 31.31 -0.91 5.17
CA GLY A 130 31.90 -2.24 5.19
C GLY A 130 33.42 -2.19 5.01
N LYS A 131 34.10 -3.26 5.45
CA LYS A 131 35.55 -3.38 5.38
C LYS A 131 35.98 -4.85 5.37
N GLY A 132 36.70 -5.25 4.33
CA GLY A 132 37.12 -6.65 4.16
C GLY A 132 35.91 -7.58 4.09
N ASN A 133 35.84 -8.55 5.01
CA ASN A 133 34.72 -9.51 5.11
C ASN A 133 33.48 -8.94 5.82
N MET A 134 33.56 -7.73 6.38
CA MET A 134 32.42 -7.07 7.04
C MET A 134 31.55 -6.35 5.99
N ALA A 135 30.30 -6.77 5.84
CA ALA A 135 29.33 -6.13 4.94
C ALA A 135 28.96 -4.72 5.40
N ALA A 136 28.65 -3.84 4.44
CA ALA A 136 28.15 -2.49 4.69
C ALA A 136 26.86 -2.53 5.52
N GLN A 137 26.84 -1.79 6.63
CA GLN A 137 25.64 -1.64 7.47
C GLN A 137 24.82 -0.40 7.12
N GLY A 138 25.40 0.56 6.39
CA GLY A 138 24.70 1.77 5.94
C GLY A 138 23.57 1.44 4.97
N GLY A 139 22.42 2.08 5.15
CA GLY A 139 21.21 1.80 4.36
C GLY A 139 20.58 0.42 4.61
N GLY A 140 21.03 -0.30 5.65
CA GLY A 140 20.50 -1.60 6.05
C GLY A 140 19.28 -1.52 6.98
N ALA A 141 19.14 -2.50 7.87
CA ALA A 141 18.01 -2.59 8.80
C ALA A 141 17.99 -1.49 9.89
N PHE A 142 19.14 -0.88 10.17
CA PHE A 142 19.35 0.14 11.18
C PHE A 142 19.71 1.48 10.55
N ALA A 143 19.28 2.57 11.18
CA ALA A 143 19.75 3.90 10.81
C ALA A 143 21.22 4.07 11.20
N ASP A 144 21.95 4.93 10.48
CA ASP A 144 23.39 5.07 10.64
C ASP A 144 23.81 5.44 12.08
N PHE A 145 23.01 6.23 12.79
CA PHE A 145 23.27 6.56 14.20
C PHE A 145 23.09 5.37 15.14
N GLU A 146 22.17 4.44 14.84
CA GLU A 146 21.97 3.21 15.60
C GLU A 146 23.14 2.24 15.37
N VAL A 147 23.62 2.15 14.12
CA VAL A 147 24.87 1.45 13.81
C VAL A 147 26.02 2.05 14.60
N GLY A 148 26.09 3.38 14.70
CA GLY A 148 27.07 4.08 15.54
C GLY A 148 26.97 3.73 17.02
N ARG A 149 25.76 3.62 17.59
CA ARG A 149 25.58 3.12 18.96
C ARG A 149 26.11 1.69 19.11
N GLY A 150 25.89 0.82 18.12
CA GLY A 150 26.44 -0.54 18.11
C GLY A 150 27.98 -0.54 18.12
N VAL A 151 28.60 0.33 17.32
CA VAL A 151 30.07 0.51 17.30
C VAL A 151 30.59 0.99 18.66
N VAL A 152 29.93 1.97 19.27
CA VAL A 152 30.28 2.47 20.60
C VAL A 152 30.16 1.38 21.65
N TYR A 153 29.06 0.61 21.65
CA TYR A 153 28.85 -0.50 22.57
C TYR A 153 29.99 -1.53 22.49
N MET A 154 30.39 -1.91 21.27
CA MET A 154 31.47 -2.87 21.05
C MET A 154 32.85 -2.32 21.45
N ALA A 155 33.13 -1.07 21.09
CA ALA A 155 34.40 -0.43 21.42
C ALA A 155 34.54 -0.19 22.94
N ASN A 156 33.48 0.26 23.60
CA ASN A 156 33.47 0.53 25.04
C ASN A 156 33.58 -0.78 25.84
N ALA A 157 32.96 -1.87 25.38
CA ALA A 157 33.18 -3.20 25.96
C ALA A 157 34.65 -3.66 25.89
N ALA A 158 35.42 -3.14 24.94
CA ALA A 158 36.85 -3.43 24.77
C ALA A 158 37.78 -2.35 25.36
N GLY A 159 37.25 -1.39 26.12
CA GLY A 159 38.02 -0.38 26.85
C GLY A 159 38.02 1.02 26.25
N ALA A 160 37.25 1.28 25.19
CA ALA A 160 37.00 2.66 24.73
C ALA A 160 36.08 3.43 25.69
N LYS A 161 36.04 4.75 25.51
CA LYS A 161 35.13 5.67 26.21
C LYS A 161 34.46 6.60 25.20
N PHE A 162 33.92 6.03 24.14
CA PHE A 162 33.20 6.79 23.13
C PHE A 162 31.80 7.14 23.63
N GLU A 163 31.36 8.34 23.29
CA GLU A 163 30.01 8.81 23.58
C GLU A 163 29.02 8.20 22.60
N GLU A 164 27.87 7.76 23.09
CA GLU A 164 26.83 7.21 22.22
C GLU A 164 26.21 8.30 21.34
N PRO A 165 26.08 8.05 20.02
CA PRO A 165 25.42 8.98 19.12
C PRO A 165 23.96 9.17 19.52
N LYS A 166 23.58 10.43 19.71
CA LYS A 166 22.18 10.82 19.87
C LYS A 166 21.45 10.59 18.55
N ALA A 167 20.18 10.21 18.65
CA ALA A 167 19.33 10.19 17.46
C ALA A 167 19.35 11.62 16.88
N PRO A 168 19.46 11.79 15.56
CA PRO A 168 19.38 13.12 14.97
C PRO A 168 18.00 13.69 15.35
N GLU A 169 17.99 14.73 16.18
CA GLU A 169 16.80 15.54 16.37
C GLU A 169 16.44 16.10 14.99
N SER A 170 15.32 15.62 14.45
CA SER A 170 14.61 16.15 13.28
C SER A 170 15.47 16.89 12.24
N ALA A 171 15.97 16.18 11.24
CA ALA A 171 16.00 16.65 9.84
C ALA A 171 16.53 18.07 9.51
N GLU A 172 17.41 18.68 10.31
CA GLU A 172 17.95 20.01 10.01
C GLU A 172 19.49 20.06 10.09
N ALA A 173 20.14 19.17 9.31
CA ALA A 173 21.52 19.36 8.85
C ALA A 173 21.82 18.44 7.65
N ALA A 174 20.88 18.35 6.70
CA ALA A 174 21.17 17.82 5.38
C ALA A 174 20.45 18.66 4.34
N ALA A 175 20.78 19.95 4.29
CA ALA A 175 20.60 20.72 3.06
C ALA A 175 21.58 20.15 2.02
N PRO A 176 21.12 19.55 0.92
CA PRO A 176 21.99 19.34 -0.22
C PRO A 176 22.30 20.73 -0.78
N GLY A 177 23.57 21.12 -0.65
CA GLY A 177 24.10 22.31 -1.30
C GLY A 177 23.73 22.29 -2.78
N ALA A 178 23.07 23.36 -3.22
CA ALA A 178 22.91 23.69 -4.62
C ALA A 178 24.32 23.88 -5.23
N ALA A 179 24.83 22.83 -5.85
CA ALA A 179 26.00 22.86 -6.70
C ALA A 179 25.77 21.95 -7.90
N ALA A 180 25.07 22.49 -8.90
CA ALA A 180 25.19 22.10 -10.31
C ALA A 180 24.37 23.08 -11.16
N SER A 181 24.90 24.29 -11.36
CA SER A 181 24.60 25.07 -12.55
C SER A 181 25.88 25.10 -13.36
N GLU A 182 26.08 24.12 -14.25
CA GLU A 182 26.92 24.29 -15.44
C GLU A 182 26.72 23.15 -16.44
N ALA A 183 26.70 23.55 -17.72
CA ALA A 183 26.69 22.77 -18.97
C ALA A 183 25.35 22.12 -19.37
N LYS A 184 24.77 22.34 -20.56
CA LYS A 184 25.27 22.85 -21.84
C LYS A 184 24.09 23.29 -22.70
#